data_AF-A0A518FPW4-F1
#
_entry.id   AF-A0A518FPW4-F1
#
_cell.length_a   1.000
_cell.length_b   1.000
_cell.length_c   1.000
_cell.angle_alpha   90.00
_cell.angle_beta   90.00
_cell.angle_gamma   90.00
#
_symmetry.space_group_name_H-M   'P 1'
#
loop_
_entity.id
_entity.type
_entity.pdbx_description
1 polymer ?
#
loop_
_entity_poly.entity_id
_entity_poly.type
_entity_poly.pdbx_seq_one_letter_code
_entity_poly.pdbx_strand_id
1 'polypeptide(L)'
;MVFLDVLKNNEGVFLVPFVKKPQGASVARGKLQRFSEESFRSTGGPAVVKIVNDFYTIPWEETEPSELYNTMSPQSRNAFLKKSLQLIIVGQKATGQIQLATEANHRSEPLSLDEPDQIASEILDWFELHFR
;
A
#
# COMPACT_ATOMS: atom_id res chain seq x y z
N MET A 1 7.78 -5.85 5.11
CA MET A 1 6.74 -5.33 4.21
C MET A 1 5.81 -4.36 4.96
N VAL A 2 6.14 -3.07 4.83
CA VAL A 2 5.65 -2.00 5.69
C VAL A 2 4.20 -1.63 5.34
N PHE A 3 3.40 -1.38 6.37
CA PHE A 3 2.10 -0.69 6.26
C PHE A 3 2.37 0.80 6.32
N LEU A 4 1.82 1.56 5.38
CA LEU A 4 1.80 3.01 5.50
C LEU A 4 0.43 3.40 6.00
N ASP A 5 0.41 3.99 7.19
CA ASP A 5 -0.75 4.65 7.77
C ASP A 5 -0.54 6.16 7.58
N VAL A 6 -1.25 6.71 6.62
CA VAL A 6 -1.18 8.13 6.28
C VAL A 6 -2.33 8.84 6.96
N LEU A 7 -2.00 9.76 7.86
CA LEU A 7 -2.96 10.51 8.66
C LEU A 7 -3.25 11.86 8.02
N LYS A 8 -4.53 12.12 7.74
CA LYS A 8 -5.07 13.41 7.31
C LYS A 8 -6.35 13.68 8.10
N ASN A 9 -6.44 14.83 8.77
CA ASN A 9 -7.62 15.24 9.55
C ASN A 9 -8.14 14.20 10.58
N ASN A 10 -7.24 13.47 11.24
CA ASN A 10 -7.53 12.34 12.15
C ASN A 10 -8.09 11.07 11.50
N GLU A 11 -8.17 11.01 10.17
CA GLU A 11 -8.47 9.80 9.42
C GLU A 11 -7.17 9.19 8.88
N GLY A 12 -7.06 7.86 9.00
CA GLY A 12 -5.91 7.08 8.55
C GLY A 12 -6.30 6.16 7.42
N VAL A 13 -5.56 6.20 6.31
CA VAL A 13 -5.69 5.21 5.25
C VAL A 13 -4.44 4.34 5.26
N PHE A 14 -4.69 3.06 5.04
CA PHE A 14 -3.66 2.04 5.04
C PHE A 14 -3.34 1.63 3.62
N LEU A 15 -2.05 1.69 3.26
CA LEU A 15 -1.54 1.17 1.99
C LEU A 15 -1.06 -0.27 2.18
N VAL A 16 -1.58 -1.18 1.37
CA VAL A 16 -1.26 -2.61 1.47
C VAL A 16 -0.85 -3.18 0.12
N PRO A 17 0.36 -3.73 -0.03
CA PRO A 17 0.74 -4.39 -1.28
C PRO A 17 -0.07 -5.68 -1.50
N PHE A 18 -0.50 -5.88 -2.75
CA PHE A 18 -1.43 -6.95 -3.10
C PHE A 18 -1.11 -7.59 -4.45
N VAL A 19 -1.28 -8.92 -4.55
CA VAL A 19 -1.23 -9.65 -5.83
C VAL A 19 -2.61 -10.21 -6.15
N LYS A 20 -3.12 -9.85 -7.33
CA LYS A 20 -4.38 -10.37 -7.88
C LYS A 20 -4.20 -11.84 -8.29
N LYS A 21 -4.47 -12.75 -7.36
CA LYS A 21 -4.60 -14.21 -7.61
C LYS A 21 -6.04 -14.66 -7.38
N PRO A 22 -6.51 -15.77 -7.98
CA PRO A 22 -7.87 -16.31 -7.78
C PRO A 22 -8.25 -16.54 -6.31
N GLN A 23 -7.25 -16.73 -5.45
CA GLN A 23 -7.41 -16.97 -4.02
C GLN A 23 -7.24 -15.70 -3.16
N GLY A 24 -6.87 -14.56 -3.76
CA GLY A 24 -6.51 -13.32 -3.07
C GLY A 24 -5.19 -13.46 -2.29
N ALA A 25 -4.16 -12.69 -2.65
CA ALA A 25 -2.92 -12.68 -1.87
C ALA A 25 -2.62 -11.24 -1.42
N SER A 26 -3.16 -10.87 -0.26
CA SER A 26 -2.65 -9.76 0.55
C SER A 26 -1.78 -10.34 1.65
N VAL A 27 -0.57 -9.80 1.84
CA VAL A 27 0.27 -10.16 2.97
C VAL A 27 0.65 -8.91 3.72
N ALA A 28 0.54 -9.02 5.03
CA ALA A 28 0.68 -7.92 5.94
C ALA A 28 1.75 -8.22 6.98
N ARG A 29 3.01 -7.97 6.64
CA ARG A 29 4.13 -8.38 7.48
C ARG A 29 5.23 -7.35 7.52
N GLY A 30 5.44 -6.70 8.66
CA GLY A 30 6.49 -5.72 8.89
C GLY A 30 6.00 -4.58 9.77
N LYS A 31 6.91 -3.66 10.08
CA LYS A 31 6.60 -2.51 10.94
C LYS A 31 5.57 -1.58 10.28
N LEU A 32 4.62 -1.10 11.08
CA LEU A 32 3.73 -0.01 10.70
C LEU A 32 4.53 1.30 10.69
N GLN A 33 4.58 1.96 9.54
CA GLN A 33 5.13 3.31 9.44
C GLN A 33 3.99 4.31 9.30
N ARG A 34 3.99 5.30 10.18
CA ARG A 34 2.98 6.36 10.18
C ARG A 34 3.54 7.61 9.55
N PHE A 35 2.76 8.21 8.66
CA PHE A 35 3.09 9.47 8.02
C PHE A 35 1.97 10.47 8.28
N SER A 36 2.32 11.72 8.58
CA SER A 36 1.39 12.83 8.37
C SER A 36 1.27 13.09 6.87
N GLU A 37 0.24 13.79 6.44
CA GLU A 37 0.15 14.27 5.06
C GLU A 37 1.43 15.02 4.62
N GLU A 38 1.94 15.91 5.46
CA GLU A 38 3.15 16.69 5.18
C GLU A 38 4.40 15.81 5.01
N SER A 39 4.60 14.82 5.89
CA SER A 39 5.74 13.90 5.78
C SER A 39 5.57 12.93 4.61
N PHE A 40 4.33 12.56 4.28
CA PHE A 40 4.04 11.71 3.13
C PHE A 40 4.35 12.41 1.81
N ARG A 41 4.02 13.70 1.68
CA ARG A 41 4.37 14.50 0.48
C ARG A 41 5.87 14.53 0.19
N SER A 42 6.70 14.52 1.23
CA SER A 42 8.16 14.62 1.08
C SER A 42 8.88 13.27 0.96
N THR A 43 8.37 12.22 1.60
CA THR A 43 9.09 10.93 1.71
C THR A 43 8.23 9.68 1.48
N GLY A 44 6.92 9.85 1.27
CA GLY A 44 5.97 8.75 1.10
C GLY A 44 6.18 7.96 -0.18
N GLY A 45 6.48 8.64 -1.28
CA GLY A 45 6.77 8.02 -2.58
C GLY A 45 7.91 6.98 -2.52
N PRO A 46 9.12 7.38 -2.09
CA PRO A 46 10.23 6.45 -1.91
C PRO A 46 9.91 5.31 -0.92
N ALA A 47 9.13 5.57 0.12
CA ALA A 47 8.69 4.55 1.07
C ALA A 47 7.78 3.50 0.40
N VAL A 48 6.83 3.93 -0.44
CA VAL A 48 5.96 3.05 -1.24
C VAL A 48 6.79 2.18 -2.19
N VAL A 49 7.74 2.78 -2.91
CA VAL A 49 8.65 2.04 -3.82
C VAL A 49 9.42 0.96 -3.06
N LYS A 50 9.98 1.31 -1.89
CA LYS A 50 10.67 0.34 -1.03
C LYS A 50 9.75 -0.80 -0.61
N ILE A 51 8.51 -0.51 -0.20
CA ILE A 51 7.52 -1.52 0.21
C ILE A 51 7.24 -2.51 -0.92
N VAL A 52 7.06 -1.99 -2.12
CA VAL A 52 6.77 -2.80 -3.30
C VAL A 52 7.97 -3.66 -3.66
N ASN A 53 9.19 -3.12 -3.63
CA ASN A 53 10.40 -3.90 -3.89
C ASN A 53 10.62 -5.00 -2.84
N ASP A 54 10.47 -4.66 -1.55
CA ASP A 54 10.54 -5.61 -0.44
C ASP A 54 9.50 -6.74 -0.61
N PHE A 55 8.28 -6.42 -1.07
CA PHE A 55 7.20 -7.39 -1.30
C PHE A 55 7.60 -8.51 -2.26
N TYR A 56 8.38 -8.20 -3.30
CA TYR A 56 8.80 -9.16 -4.31
C TYR A 56 10.05 -9.96 -3.97
N THR A 57 10.91 -9.39 -3.13
CA THR A 57 12.29 -9.85 -3.01
C THR A 57 12.58 -10.48 -1.66
N ILE A 58 11.87 -10.09 -0.61
CA ILE A 58 12.12 -10.58 0.74
C ILE A 58 11.28 -11.86 0.99
N PRO A 59 11.91 -12.98 1.41
CA PRO A 59 11.20 -14.18 1.86
C PRO A 59 10.24 -13.87 3.01
N TRP A 60 9.07 -14.51 3.03
CA TRP A 60 8.03 -14.17 4.01
C TRP A 60 8.43 -14.53 5.44
N GLU A 61 9.32 -15.51 5.59
CA GLU A 61 9.90 -15.98 6.84
C GLU A 61 10.82 -14.93 7.48
N GLU A 62 11.38 -14.02 6.68
CA GLU A 62 12.25 -12.92 7.12
C GLU A 62 11.46 -11.66 7.49
N THR A 63 10.12 -11.72 7.42
CA THR A 63 9.26 -10.60 7.75
C THR A 63 8.47 -10.86 9.02
N GLU A 64 8.57 -9.95 9.98
CA GLU A 64 7.78 -10.03 11.22
C GLU A 64 6.27 -9.87 10.94
N PRO A 65 5.39 -10.52 11.72
CA PRO A 65 3.96 -10.24 11.66
C PRO A 65 3.68 -8.75 11.91
N SER A 66 2.80 -8.13 11.11
CA SER A 66 2.41 -6.73 11.32
C SER A 66 1.85 -6.51 12.74
N GLU A 67 2.25 -5.42 13.41
CA GLU A 67 1.70 -5.01 14.71
C GLU A 67 0.16 -4.90 14.68
N LEU A 68 -0.36 -4.40 13.55
CA LEU A 68 -1.80 -4.31 13.30
C LEU A 68 -2.44 -5.71 13.20
N TYR A 69 -1.74 -6.67 12.59
CA TYR A 69 -2.23 -8.04 12.47
C TYR A 69 -2.22 -8.77 13.80
N ASN A 70 -1.20 -8.56 14.62
CA ASN A 70 -1.10 -9.20 15.94
C ASN A 70 -2.24 -8.77 16.87
N THR A 71 -2.75 -7.55 16.71
CA THR A 71 -3.79 -6.99 17.58
C THR A 71 -5.22 -7.24 17.07
N MET A 72 -5.41 -7.54 15.78
CA MET A 72 -6.74 -7.77 15.19
C MET A 72 -7.15 -9.25 15.19
N SER A 73 -8.46 -9.50 15.37
CA SER A 73 -9.05 -10.82 15.11
C SER A 73 -9.03 -11.17 13.62
N PRO A 74 -9.09 -12.46 13.22
CA PRO A 74 -9.16 -12.84 11.81
C PRO A 74 -10.30 -12.15 11.03
N GLN A 75 -11.47 -11.97 11.65
CA GLN A 75 -12.61 -11.29 11.04
C GLN A 75 -12.33 -9.80 10.83
N SER A 76 -11.75 -9.12 11.82
CA SER A 76 -11.38 -7.71 11.71
C SER A 76 -10.27 -7.47 10.68
N ARG A 77 -9.30 -8.39 10.57
CA ARG A 77 -8.26 -8.35 9.52
C ARG A 77 -8.86 -8.39 8.12
N ASN A 78 -9.78 -9.31 7.88
CA ASN A 78 -10.44 -9.43 6.57
C ASN A 78 -11.31 -8.21 6.25
N ALA A 79 -12.00 -7.63 7.24
CA ALA A 79 -12.76 -6.41 7.07
C ALA A 79 -11.84 -5.19 6.80
N PHE A 80 -10.71 -5.11 7.49
CA PHE A 80 -9.69 -4.08 7.28
C PHE A 80 -9.12 -4.14 5.87
N LEU A 81 -8.67 -5.30 5.41
CA LEU A 81 -8.09 -5.50 4.07
C LEU A 81 -9.04 -5.09 2.93
N LYS A 82 -10.35 -5.23 3.14
CA LYS A 82 -11.38 -4.78 2.19
C LYS A 82 -11.56 -3.26 2.15
N LYS A 83 -11.16 -2.55 3.22
CA LYS A 83 -11.30 -1.10 3.37
C LYS A 83 -9.98 -0.34 3.13
N SER A 84 -8.86 -1.05 3.05
CA SER A 84 -7.54 -0.47 2.77
C SER A 84 -7.37 -0.12 1.29
N LEU A 85 -6.49 0.84 1.00
CA LEU A 85 -6.04 1.10 -0.36
C LEU A 85 -5.03 0.03 -0.76
N GLN A 86 -5.39 -0.81 -1.74
CA GLN A 86 -4.51 -1.87 -2.20
C GLN A 86 -3.54 -1.30 -3.24
N LEU A 87 -2.25 -1.54 -3.04
CA LEU A 87 -1.22 -1.28 -4.03
C LEU A 87 -1.08 -2.56 -4.85
N ILE A 88 -1.78 -2.65 -5.98
CA ILE A 88 -1.62 -3.77 -6.90
C ILE A 88 -0.35 -3.55 -7.69
N ILE A 89 0.50 -4.57 -7.74
CA ILE A 89 1.62 -4.54 -8.68
C ILE A 89 1.17 -5.17 -10.00
N VAL A 90 1.45 -4.48 -11.11
CA VAL A 90 1.03 -4.92 -12.43
C VAL A 90 2.24 -5.18 -13.31
N GLY A 91 2.29 -6.40 -13.86
CA GLY A 91 3.33 -6.87 -14.75
C GLY A 91 3.99 -8.17 -14.27
N GLN A 92 4.65 -8.88 -15.19
CA GLN A 92 5.47 -10.04 -14.84
C GLN A 92 6.72 -9.57 -14.09
N LYS A 93 7.26 -10.44 -13.21
CA LYS A 93 8.48 -10.21 -12.40
C LYS A 93 9.44 -9.22 -13.07
N ALA A 94 9.73 -8.11 -12.38
CA ALA A 94 10.71 -7.07 -12.73
C ALA A 94 10.28 -5.90 -13.67
N THR A 95 9.01 -5.73 -14.03
CA THR A 95 8.61 -4.57 -14.88
C THR A 95 8.45 -3.23 -14.14
N GLY A 96 8.61 -3.18 -12.81
CA GLY A 96 8.73 -1.92 -12.08
C GLY A 96 7.49 -1.00 -12.10
N GLN A 97 6.27 -1.56 -12.19
CA GLN A 97 5.04 -0.78 -12.32
C GLN A 97 4.01 -1.12 -11.25
N ILE A 98 3.33 -0.10 -10.71
CA ILE A 98 2.25 -0.24 -9.73
C ILE A 98 0.93 0.32 -10.27
N GLN A 99 -0.16 -0.37 -9.98
CA GLN A 99 -1.50 0.19 -10.04
C GLN A 99 -2.03 0.31 -8.62
N LEU A 100 -2.40 1.51 -8.22
CA LEU A 100 -3.26 1.68 -7.05
C LEU A 100 -4.60 1.01 -7.40
N ALA A 101 -5.06 0.01 -6.64
CA ALA A 101 -6.37 -0.58 -6.87
C ALA A 101 -7.19 -0.63 -5.59
N THR A 102 -8.27 0.11 -5.61
CA THR A 102 -9.40 -0.05 -4.68
C THR A 102 -10.60 -0.64 -5.41
N GLU A 103 -10.31 -1.53 -6.37
CA GLU A 103 -11.20 -2.20 -7.33
C GLU A 103 -11.39 -1.54 -8.71
N ALA A 104 -11.21 -0.22 -8.90
CA ALA A 104 -11.38 0.40 -10.23
C ALA A 104 -10.67 1.76 -10.38
N ASN A 105 -9.33 1.82 -10.34
CA ASN A 105 -8.68 3.09 -10.66
C ASN A 105 -8.75 3.38 -12.15
N HIS A 106 -9.32 4.55 -12.47
CA HIS A 106 -9.59 5.13 -13.77
C HIS A 106 -8.34 5.42 -14.65
N ARG A 107 -7.16 4.91 -14.29
CA ARG A 107 -5.95 5.10 -15.07
C ARG A 107 -5.88 4.06 -16.19
N SER A 108 -5.71 4.54 -17.41
CA SER A 108 -5.37 3.71 -18.57
C SER A 108 -4.00 3.03 -18.42
N GLU A 109 -3.10 3.59 -17.61
CA GLU A 109 -1.71 3.15 -17.48
C GLU A 109 -1.22 3.06 -16.02
N PRO A 110 -0.43 2.01 -15.67
CA PRO A 110 0.26 1.89 -14.39
C PRO A 110 1.20 3.08 -14.08
N LEU A 111 1.47 3.32 -12.80
CA LEU A 111 2.53 4.22 -12.33
C LEU A 111 3.88 3.52 -12.37
N SER A 112 4.94 4.22 -12.80
CA SER A 112 6.32 3.72 -12.70
C SER A 112 6.84 3.80 -11.27
N LEU A 113 7.60 2.80 -10.82
CA LEU A 113 8.35 2.86 -9.57
C LEU A 113 9.52 3.86 -9.62
N ASP A 114 9.90 4.32 -10.81
CA ASP A 114 10.95 5.34 -11.00
C ASP A 114 10.45 6.78 -10.75
N GLU A 115 9.14 6.95 -10.49
CA GLU A 115 8.48 8.23 -10.31
C GLU A 115 7.84 8.35 -8.90
N PRO A 116 8.66 8.30 -7.83
CA PRO A 116 8.16 8.26 -6.45
C PRO A 116 7.29 9.46 -6.08
N ASP A 117 7.63 10.66 -6.56
CA ASP A 117 6.86 11.87 -6.26
C ASP A 117 5.44 11.80 -6.84
N GLN A 118 5.29 11.20 -8.03
CA GLN A 118 3.98 10.99 -8.65
C GLN A 118 3.15 9.97 -7.87
N ILE A 119 3.78 8.90 -7.37
CA ILE A 119 3.12 7.91 -6.51
C ILE A 119 2.55 8.59 -5.25
N ALA A 120 3.34 9.44 -4.59
CA ALA A 120 2.88 10.14 -3.40
C ALA A 120 1.71 11.08 -3.69
N SER A 121 1.78 11.85 -4.79
CA SER A 121 0.70 12.75 -5.21
C SER A 121 -0.59 11.99 -5.46
N GLU A 122 -0.55 10.93 -6.25
CA GLU A 122 -1.74 10.15 -6.65
C GLU A 122 -2.43 9.49 -5.46
N ILE A 123 -1.67 9.03 -4.48
CA ILE A 123 -2.22 8.49 -3.24
C ILE A 123 -2.94 9.60 -2.47
N LEU A 124 -2.34 10.78 -2.32
CA LEU A 124 -2.96 11.89 -1.60
C LEU A 124 -4.20 12.45 -2.33
N ASP A 125 -4.15 12.55 -3.66
CA ASP A 125 -5.28 12.95 -4.49
C ASP A 125 -6.45 11.97 -4.34
N TRP A 126 -6.14 10.66 -4.28
CA TRP A 126 -7.16 9.64 -4.01
C TRP A 126 -7.81 9.83 -2.64
N PHE A 127 -7.05 10.17 -1.59
CA PHE A 127 -7.61 10.47 -0.27
C PHE A 127 -8.58 11.64 -0.33
N GLU A 128 -8.18 12.72 -1.00
CA GLU A 128 -9.01 13.92 -1.12
C GLU A 128 -10.32 13.70 -1.88
N LEU A 129 -10.37 12.70 -2.74
CA LEU A 129 -11.58 12.33 -3.48
C LEU A 129 -12.53 11.44 -2.65
N HIS A 130 -12.00 10.57 -1.79
CA HIS A 130 -12.78 9.49 -1.17
C HIS A 130 -13.08 9.68 0.34
N PHE A 131 -12.42 10.62 1.00
CA PHE A 131 -12.56 10.89 2.45
C PHE A 131 -12.96 12.35 2.74
N ARG A 132 -13.87 12.92 1.93
CA ARG A 132 -14.49 14.25 2.16
C ARG A 132 -15.77 14.16 2.97
#